data_AF-A0A7W1UP67-F1
#
_entry.id   AF-A0A7W1UP67-F1
#
_cell.length_a   1.000
_cell.length_b   1.000
_cell.length_c   1.000
_cell.angle_alpha   90.00
_cell.angle_beta   90.00
_cell.angle_gamma   90.00
#
_symmetry.space_group_name_H-M   'P 1'
#
loop_
_entity.id
_entity.type
_entity.pdbx_description
1 polymer ?
#
loop_
_entity_poly.entity_id
_entity_poly.type
_entity_poly.pdbx_seq_one_letter_code
_entity_poly.pdbx_strand_id
1 'polypeptide(L)'
;MINSFLFSIVLIGYLFFVIYCIATPLITLFRKEKACRSAFSGGALIFSEIIYTVIGPVIGFIRFDEFRPDIPFSKPHVLIIILMVITSSLSFWIAKLTVNTPNPVVRILISVGLLQGLVLCAITTIHFIPFIPNGIMFPVLGFELLSPLIAFVLLLREFYFFNRMEINLNELLPYRKELGFIPLPFQVMQLPGFTRALVYGALLVPFVALHVLLAYGCGQDIDALIKAFTHSHGFIFSLKN
;
A
#
# COMPACT_ATOMS: atom_id res chain seq x y z
N MET A 1 18.50 9.24 31.83
CA MET A 1 17.75 10.45 31.39
C MET A 1 18.30 10.87 30.04
N ILE A 2 17.55 10.65 28.96
CA ILE A 2 17.85 11.36 27.70
C ILE A 2 17.60 12.84 27.96
N ASN A 3 18.58 13.68 27.65
CA ASN A 3 18.51 15.12 27.85
C ASN A 3 17.28 15.64 27.08
N SER A 4 16.35 16.34 27.75
CA SER A 4 15.08 16.79 27.15
C SER A 4 15.30 17.58 25.86
N PHE A 5 16.42 18.31 25.80
CA PHE A 5 16.89 19.00 24.62
C PHE A 5 17.19 18.08 23.42
N LEU A 6 17.88 16.94 23.66
CA LEU A 6 18.21 15.97 22.61
C LEU A 6 16.94 15.31 22.07
N PHE A 7 15.99 14.99 22.95
CA PHE A 7 14.69 14.43 22.55
C PHE A 7 13.94 15.38 21.62
N SER A 8 13.87 16.68 21.94
CA SER A 8 13.22 17.69 21.10
C SER A 8 13.87 17.81 19.72
N ILE A 9 15.20 17.78 19.63
CA ILE A 9 15.91 17.84 18.33
C ILE A 9 15.56 16.61 17.48
N VAL A 10 15.58 15.42 18.07
CA VAL A 10 15.25 14.18 17.37
C VAL A 10 13.79 14.20 16.90
N LEU A 11 12.86 14.64 17.74
CA LEU A 11 11.44 14.75 17.40
C LEU A 11 11.22 15.73 16.23
N ILE A 12 11.85 16.90 16.26
CA ILE A 12 11.76 17.89 15.18
C ILE A 12 12.32 17.31 13.87
N GLY A 13 13.49 16.67 13.91
CA GLY A 13 14.07 16.02 12.74
C GLY A 13 13.18 14.92 12.17
N TYR A 14 12.56 14.12 13.05
CA TYR A 14 11.59 13.09 12.67
C TYR A 14 10.34 13.68 12.01
N LEU A 15 9.78 14.75 12.56
CA LEU A 15 8.63 15.46 11.97
C LEU A 15 8.94 15.94 10.55
N PHE A 16 10.10 16.56 10.34
CA PHE A 16 10.53 16.96 9.01
C PHE A 16 10.68 15.76 8.07
N PHE A 17 11.20 14.63 8.56
CA PHE A 17 11.31 13.40 7.78
C PHE A 17 9.93 12.83 7.39
N VAL A 18 8.96 12.80 8.31
CA VAL A 18 7.58 12.36 8.04
C VAL A 18 6.92 13.27 7.00
N ILE A 19 7.02 14.60 7.18
CA ILE A 19 6.51 15.56 6.21
C ILE A 19 7.18 15.35 4.85
N TYR A 20 8.49 15.14 4.81
CA TYR A 20 9.23 14.84 3.59
C TYR A 20 8.73 13.55 2.91
N CYS A 21 8.43 12.49 3.67
CA CYS A 21 7.92 11.22 3.16
C CYS A 21 6.52 11.35 2.53
N ILE A 22 5.72 12.33 2.95
CA ILE A 22 4.40 12.60 2.38
C ILE A 22 4.51 13.60 1.21
N ALA A 23 5.20 14.72 1.44
CA ALA A 23 5.29 15.81 0.47
C ALA A 23 6.05 15.40 -0.80
N THR A 24 7.17 14.68 -0.69
CA THR A 24 7.99 14.32 -1.85
C THR A 24 7.23 13.45 -2.85
N PRO A 25 6.56 12.35 -2.45
CA PRO A 25 5.74 11.60 -3.39
C PRO A 25 4.60 12.40 -4.02
N LEU A 26 3.89 13.22 -3.23
CA LEU A 26 2.81 14.07 -3.75
C LEU A 26 3.33 15.08 -4.78
N ILE A 27 4.45 15.74 -4.49
CA ILE A 27 5.09 16.67 -5.45
C ILE A 27 5.47 15.93 -6.74
N THR A 28 6.02 14.72 -6.65
CA THR A 28 6.36 13.93 -7.85
C THR A 28 5.12 13.56 -8.68
N LEU A 29 4.00 13.25 -8.02
CA LEU A 29 2.70 13.02 -8.67
C LEU A 29 2.21 14.29 -9.40
N PHE A 30 2.19 15.43 -8.73
CA PHE A 30 1.77 16.71 -9.32
C PHE A 30 2.64 17.13 -10.50
N ARG A 31 3.96 16.95 -10.38
CA ARG A 31 4.92 17.25 -11.46
C ARG A 31 4.94 16.20 -12.56
N LYS A 32 4.33 15.04 -12.32
CA LYS A 32 4.33 13.89 -13.23
C LYS A 32 5.75 13.41 -13.59
N GLU A 33 6.69 13.57 -12.67
CA GLU A 33 8.12 13.20 -12.78
C GLU A 33 8.44 12.12 -11.75
N LYS A 34 8.82 10.91 -12.18
CA LYS A 34 9.13 9.81 -11.24
C LYS A 34 10.47 10.03 -10.53
N ALA A 35 11.44 10.63 -11.22
CA ALA A 35 12.81 10.76 -10.73
C ALA A 35 12.95 11.87 -9.67
N CYS A 36 13.68 11.58 -8.60
CA CYS A 36 14.12 12.59 -7.64
C CYS A 36 15.27 13.41 -8.23
N ARG A 37 15.28 14.72 -7.98
CA ARG A 37 16.30 15.64 -8.54
C ARG A 37 17.69 15.50 -7.92
N SER A 38 17.82 14.90 -6.74
CA SER A 38 19.09 14.72 -6.04
C SER A 38 19.26 13.29 -5.54
N ALA A 39 20.51 12.81 -5.49
CA ALA A 39 20.86 11.48 -5.00
C ALA A 39 20.44 11.27 -3.54
N PHE A 40 20.61 12.29 -2.69
CA PHE A 40 20.14 12.28 -1.30
C PHE A 40 18.62 12.06 -1.21
N SER A 41 17.84 12.79 -2.02
CA SER A 41 16.39 12.63 -2.06
C SER A 41 15.96 11.26 -2.61
N GLY A 42 16.71 10.73 -3.59
CA GLY A 42 16.50 9.36 -4.07
C GLY A 42 16.75 8.31 -2.98
N GLY A 43 17.85 8.42 -2.24
CA GLY A 43 18.19 7.51 -1.15
C GLY A 43 17.20 7.57 0.01
N ALA A 44 16.81 8.78 0.43
CA ALA A 44 15.82 8.98 1.49
C ALA A 44 14.44 8.40 1.12
N LEU A 45 14.04 8.53 -0.15
CA LEU A 45 12.79 7.93 -0.64
C LEU A 45 12.86 6.39 -0.65
N ILE A 46 13.95 5.80 -1.12
CA ILE A 46 14.11 4.33 -1.08
C ILE A 46 14.08 3.81 0.36
N PHE A 47 14.75 4.53 1.26
CA PHE A 47 14.74 4.20 2.68
C PHE A 47 13.33 4.26 3.27
N SER A 48 12.56 5.31 2.97
CA SER A 48 11.18 5.43 3.45
C SER A 48 10.25 4.36 2.86
N GLU A 49 10.45 3.99 1.59
CA GLU A 49 9.73 2.87 0.99
C GLU A 49 9.98 1.56 1.73
N ILE A 50 11.24 1.22 2.04
CA ILE A 50 11.57 0.01 2.82
C ILE A 50 10.93 0.07 4.21
N ILE A 51 11.09 1.20 4.91
CA ILE A 51 10.57 1.36 6.26
C ILE A 51 9.05 1.21 6.27
N TYR A 52 8.32 1.94 5.44
CA TYR A 52 6.86 2.02 5.58
C TYR A 52 6.09 0.96 4.80
N THR A 53 6.72 0.27 3.82
CA THR A 53 6.07 -0.84 3.10
C THR A 53 6.49 -2.22 3.59
N VAL A 54 7.59 -2.34 4.35
CA VAL A 54 8.10 -3.64 4.82
C VAL A 54 8.29 -3.67 6.34
N ILE A 55 9.16 -2.80 6.88
CA ILE A 55 9.54 -2.88 8.31
C ILE A 55 8.38 -2.48 9.22
N GLY A 56 7.73 -1.36 8.93
CA GLY A 56 6.62 -0.79 9.69
C GLY A 56 5.46 -1.77 9.83
N PRO A 57 4.94 -2.37 8.74
CA PRO A 57 3.89 -3.37 8.86
C PRO A 57 4.32 -4.60 9.66
N VAL A 58 5.55 -5.09 9.50
CA VAL A 58 6.07 -6.23 10.29
C VAL A 58 6.09 -5.90 11.78
N ILE A 59 6.66 -4.76 12.16
CA ILE A 59 6.69 -4.33 13.57
C ILE A 59 5.26 -4.09 14.09
N GLY A 60 4.40 -3.49 13.27
CA GLY A 60 2.99 -3.29 13.59
C GLY A 60 2.29 -4.60 13.90
N PHE A 61 2.46 -5.66 13.11
CA PHE A 61 1.88 -6.97 13.37
C PHE A 61 2.50 -7.71 14.56
N ILE A 62 3.74 -7.39 14.94
CA ILE A 62 4.35 -7.94 16.17
C ILE A 62 3.76 -7.25 17.41
N ARG A 63 3.43 -5.96 17.31
CA ARG A 63 3.10 -5.08 18.47
C ARG A 63 1.66 -4.59 18.52
N PHE A 64 0.79 -4.99 17.60
CA PHE A 64 -0.58 -4.45 17.49
C PHE A 64 -1.44 -4.67 18.75
N ASP A 65 -1.04 -5.60 19.62
CA ASP A 65 -1.74 -5.92 20.85
C ASP A 65 -1.18 -5.26 22.11
N GLU A 66 -0.11 -4.47 21.98
CA GLU A 66 0.46 -3.64 23.03
C GLU A 66 -0.40 -2.39 23.31
N PHE A 67 -1.23 -1.98 22.35
CA PHE A 67 -2.06 -0.77 22.40
C PHE A 67 -3.41 -0.97 23.12
N ARG A 68 -3.44 -1.72 24.22
CA ARG A 68 -4.68 -1.98 24.99
C ARG A 68 -5.18 -0.71 25.71
N PRO A 69 -6.50 -0.52 25.87
CA PRO A 69 -7.60 -1.42 25.47
C PRO A 69 -7.95 -1.38 23.98
N ASP A 70 -7.41 -0.40 23.24
CA ASP A 70 -7.82 -0.08 21.87
C ASP A 70 -7.02 -0.91 20.85
N ILE A 71 -7.33 -2.20 20.73
CA ILE A 71 -6.68 -3.10 19.78
C ILE A 71 -7.31 -2.89 18.39
N PRO A 72 -6.54 -2.42 17.38
CA PRO A 72 -7.07 -2.02 16.07
C PRO A 72 -7.55 -3.19 15.20
N PHE A 73 -7.10 -4.41 15.52
CA PHE A 73 -7.47 -5.63 14.81
C PHE A 73 -7.85 -6.76 15.76
N SER A 74 -8.86 -7.53 15.39
CA SER A 74 -9.17 -8.76 16.10
C SER A 74 -8.06 -9.81 15.89
N LYS A 75 -7.35 -10.16 16.96
CA LYS A 75 -6.20 -11.10 16.92
C LYS A 75 -6.48 -12.41 16.17
N PRO A 76 -7.62 -13.11 16.38
CA PRO A 76 -7.90 -14.38 15.70
C PRO A 76 -8.00 -14.23 14.18
N HIS A 77 -8.31 -13.01 13.70
CA HIS A 77 -8.58 -12.74 12.31
C HIS A 77 -7.44 -11.98 11.61
N VAL A 78 -6.30 -11.71 12.25
CA VAL A 78 -5.24 -10.86 11.69
C VAL A 78 -4.52 -11.46 10.47
N LEU A 79 -4.52 -12.80 10.30
CA LEU A 79 -3.82 -13.46 9.19
C LEU A 79 -4.28 -12.96 7.80
N ILE A 80 -5.58 -12.73 7.58
CA ILE A 80 -6.08 -12.17 6.31
C ILE A 80 -5.47 -10.79 6.01
N ILE A 81 -5.30 -9.95 7.03
CA ILE A 81 -4.70 -8.63 6.90
C ILE A 81 -3.21 -8.77 6.57
N ILE A 82 -2.51 -9.70 7.24
CA ILE A 82 -1.09 -10.00 6.97
C ILE A 82 -0.92 -10.45 5.51
N LEU A 83 -1.75 -11.38 5.03
CA LEU A 83 -1.70 -11.86 3.64
C LEU A 83 -1.90 -10.71 2.65
N MET A 84 -2.90 -9.86 2.87
CA MET A 84 -3.16 -8.71 2.01
C MET A 84 -2.03 -7.66 2.07
N VAL A 85 -1.37 -7.48 3.22
CA VAL A 85 -0.19 -6.60 3.32
C VAL A 85 0.99 -7.19 2.53
N ILE A 86 1.28 -8.48 2.69
CA ILE A 86 2.37 -9.15 1.95
C ILE A 86 2.15 -9.00 0.45
N THR A 87 0.95 -9.29 -0.04
CA THR A 87 0.61 -9.17 -1.47
C THR A 87 0.76 -7.74 -1.98
N SER A 88 0.31 -6.75 -1.19
CA SER A 88 0.50 -5.33 -1.51
C SER A 88 1.98 -4.94 -1.59
N SER A 89 2.78 -5.31 -0.59
CA SER A 89 4.22 -5.01 -0.54
C SER A 89 4.97 -5.68 -1.68
N LEU A 90 4.66 -6.95 -2.00
CA LEU A 90 5.22 -7.63 -3.16
C LEU A 90 4.84 -6.91 -4.46
N SER A 91 3.58 -6.52 -4.62
CA SER A 91 3.13 -5.79 -5.81
C SER A 91 3.87 -4.45 -5.97
N PHE A 92 4.10 -3.73 -4.87
CA PHE A 92 4.90 -2.51 -4.86
C PHE A 92 6.33 -2.74 -5.34
N TRP A 93 7.04 -3.72 -4.79
CA TRP A 93 8.42 -3.99 -5.18
C TRP A 93 8.54 -4.56 -6.59
N ILE A 94 7.63 -5.46 -6.99
CA ILE A 94 7.59 -5.97 -8.36
C ILE A 94 7.32 -4.82 -9.34
N ALA A 95 6.37 -3.91 -9.07
CA ALA A 95 6.12 -2.76 -9.92
C ALA A 95 7.38 -1.91 -10.16
N LYS A 96 8.19 -1.70 -9.11
CA LYS A 96 9.45 -0.96 -9.20
C LYS A 96 10.53 -1.69 -10.01
N LEU A 97 10.62 -3.01 -9.88
CA LEU A 97 11.63 -3.82 -10.56
C LEU A 97 11.26 -4.11 -12.02
N THR A 98 9.96 -4.16 -12.33
CA THR A 98 9.44 -4.53 -13.65
C THR A 98 8.71 -3.37 -14.32
N VAL A 99 9.19 -2.13 -14.12
CA VAL A 99 8.57 -0.93 -14.69
C VAL A 99 8.31 -1.11 -16.18
N ASN A 100 9.27 -1.65 -16.93
CA ASN A 100 9.21 -1.82 -18.38
C ASN A 100 8.60 -3.15 -18.85
N THR A 101 7.84 -3.87 -18.01
CA THR A 101 7.29 -5.17 -18.43
C THR A 101 6.32 -5.03 -19.61
N PRO A 102 6.55 -5.75 -20.73
CA PRO A 102 5.64 -5.72 -21.87
C PRO A 102 4.40 -6.60 -21.65
N ASN A 103 4.39 -7.47 -20.63
CA ASN A 103 3.31 -8.42 -20.40
C ASN A 103 2.10 -7.72 -19.75
N PRO A 104 0.96 -7.58 -20.47
CA PRO A 104 -0.21 -6.87 -19.94
C PRO A 104 -0.87 -7.60 -18.78
N VAL A 105 -0.83 -8.94 -18.74
CA VAL A 105 -1.44 -9.72 -17.66
C VAL A 105 -0.71 -9.46 -16.35
N VAL A 106 0.62 -9.56 -16.38
CA VAL A 106 1.48 -9.26 -15.21
C VAL A 106 1.23 -7.82 -14.74
N ARG A 107 1.12 -6.88 -15.67
CA ARG A 107 0.89 -5.47 -15.36
C ARG A 107 -0.48 -5.22 -14.73
N ILE A 108 -1.53 -5.90 -15.20
CA ILE A 108 -2.87 -5.87 -14.60
C ILE A 108 -2.82 -6.44 -13.19
N LEU A 109 -2.21 -7.61 -12.98
CA LEU A 109 -2.11 -8.26 -11.66
C LEU A 109 -1.38 -7.37 -10.64
N ILE A 110 -0.22 -6.82 -11.03
CA ILE A 110 0.53 -5.87 -10.19
C ILE A 110 -0.34 -4.65 -9.86
N SER A 111 -1.06 -4.11 -10.84
CA SER A 111 -1.92 -2.94 -10.63
C SER A 111 -3.10 -3.23 -9.70
N VAL A 112 -3.69 -4.43 -9.78
CA VAL A 112 -4.73 -4.88 -8.85
C VAL A 112 -4.16 -5.03 -7.43
N GLY A 113 -2.97 -5.60 -7.28
CA GLY A 113 -2.30 -5.73 -5.98
C GLY A 113 -1.92 -4.37 -5.36
N LEU A 114 -1.44 -3.42 -6.17
CA LEU A 114 -1.21 -2.03 -5.74
C LEU A 114 -2.51 -1.35 -5.30
N LEU A 115 -3.60 -1.52 -6.06
CA LEU A 115 -4.90 -0.97 -5.73
C LEU A 115 -5.48 -1.59 -4.44
N GLN A 116 -5.30 -2.90 -4.26
CA GLN A 116 -5.62 -3.58 -3.00
C GLN A 116 -4.85 -2.97 -1.83
N GLY A 117 -3.56 -2.71 -2.01
CA GLY A 117 -2.71 -2.02 -1.04
C GLY A 117 -3.25 -0.65 -0.67
N LEU A 118 -3.60 0.17 -1.67
CA LEU A 118 -4.19 1.48 -1.46
C LEU A 118 -5.48 1.43 -0.64
N VAL A 119 -6.41 0.54 -1.02
CA VAL A 119 -7.68 0.37 -0.30
C VAL A 119 -7.43 -0.09 1.13
N LEU A 120 -6.55 -1.09 1.33
CA LEU A 120 -6.21 -1.59 2.66
C LEU A 120 -5.57 -0.50 3.52
N CYS A 121 -4.58 0.22 2.99
CA CYS A 121 -3.93 1.32 3.70
C CYS A 121 -4.91 2.44 4.05
N ALA A 122 -5.84 2.79 3.16
CA ALA A 122 -6.87 3.79 3.44
C ALA A 122 -7.80 3.34 4.58
N ILE A 123 -8.33 2.13 4.51
CA ILE A 123 -9.18 1.55 5.55
C ILE A 123 -8.41 1.50 6.87
N THR A 124 -7.21 0.92 6.89
CA THR A 124 -6.38 0.82 8.09
C THR A 124 -6.02 2.21 8.64
N THR A 125 -5.71 3.19 7.79
CA THR A 125 -5.45 4.57 8.25
C THR A 125 -6.65 5.13 9.00
N ILE A 126 -7.88 4.94 8.48
CA ILE A 126 -9.12 5.36 9.17
C ILE A 126 -9.24 4.69 10.54
N HIS A 127 -8.92 3.39 10.63
CA HIS A 127 -8.94 2.65 11.89
C HIS A 127 -7.85 3.12 12.88
N PHE A 128 -6.72 3.60 12.37
CA PHE A 128 -5.58 4.03 13.17
C PHE A 128 -5.54 5.53 13.48
N ILE A 129 -6.53 6.33 13.05
CA ILE A 129 -6.58 7.78 13.29
C ILE A 129 -6.29 8.14 14.77
N PRO A 130 -6.88 7.48 15.78
CA PRO A 130 -6.62 7.81 17.18
C PRO A 130 -5.15 7.62 17.60
N PHE A 131 -4.40 6.76 16.92
CA PHE A 131 -3.00 6.43 17.22
C PHE A 131 -1.98 7.26 16.44
N ILE A 132 -2.42 8.04 15.43
CA ILE A 132 -1.52 8.91 14.64
C ILE A 132 -0.71 9.86 15.53
N PRO A 133 -1.28 10.53 16.58
CA PRO A 133 -0.49 11.37 17.47
C PRO A 133 0.63 10.60 18.17
N ASN A 134 0.39 9.36 18.59
CA ASN A 134 1.43 8.52 19.20
C ASN A 134 2.53 8.20 18.18
N GLY A 135 2.16 7.93 16.93
CA GLY A 135 3.14 7.71 15.88
C GLY A 135 4.02 8.92 15.60
N ILE A 136 3.45 10.13 15.72
CA ILE A 136 4.18 11.39 15.58
C ILE A 136 5.11 11.64 16.79
N MET A 137 4.65 11.37 18.00
CA MET A 137 5.38 11.68 19.24
C MET A 137 6.55 10.71 19.53
N PHE A 138 6.50 9.49 19.00
CA PHE A 138 7.49 8.44 19.28
C PHE A 138 8.25 7.98 18.02
N PRO A 139 9.38 8.63 17.65
CA PRO A 139 10.10 8.35 16.41
C PRO A 139 10.58 6.91 16.22
N VAL A 140 10.92 6.23 17.32
CA VAL A 140 11.51 4.87 17.30
C VAL A 140 10.46 3.77 17.45
N LEU A 141 9.44 4.02 18.29
CA LEU A 141 8.47 3.00 18.71
C LEU A 141 7.02 3.32 18.29
N GLY A 142 6.81 4.38 17.49
CA GLY A 142 5.50 4.76 16.98
C GLY A 142 5.44 4.91 15.46
N PHE A 143 6.56 4.80 14.74
CA PHE A 143 6.56 5.00 13.29
C PHE A 143 5.70 3.96 12.56
N GLU A 144 5.54 2.76 13.12
CA GLU A 144 4.66 1.71 12.60
C GLU A 144 3.19 2.15 12.55
N LEU A 145 2.77 3.05 13.47
CA LEU A 145 1.41 3.60 13.52
C LEU A 145 1.15 4.57 12.35
N LEU A 146 2.21 5.18 11.81
CA LEU A 146 2.14 6.03 10.61
C LEU A 146 2.29 5.23 9.32
N SER A 147 2.69 3.95 9.42
CA SER A 147 2.99 3.12 8.26
C SER A 147 1.83 3.00 7.26
N PRO A 148 0.57 2.78 7.67
CA PRO A 148 -0.55 2.71 6.73
C PRO A 148 -0.71 4.02 5.92
N LEU A 149 -0.58 5.17 6.57
CA LEU A 149 -0.74 6.48 5.94
C LEU A 149 0.41 6.77 4.96
N ILE A 150 1.65 6.53 5.37
CA ILE A 150 2.82 6.82 4.52
C ILE A 150 2.90 5.79 3.38
N ALA A 151 2.62 4.52 3.65
CA ALA A 151 2.53 3.48 2.62
C ALA A 151 1.45 3.81 1.59
N PHE A 152 0.29 4.34 2.00
CA PHE A 152 -0.76 4.77 1.06
C PHE A 152 -0.20 5.77 0.03
N VAL A 153 0.51 6.80 0.49
CA VAL A 153 1.07 7.85 -0.38
C VAL A 153 2.13 7.28 -1.33
N LEU A 154 2.98 6.37 -0.84
CA LEU A 154 4.02 5.71 -1.65
C LEU A 154 3.43 4.74 -2.68
N LEU A 155 2.45 3.94 -2.29
CA LEU A 155 1.68 3.07 -3.18
C LEU A 155 0.94 3.87 -4.24
N LEU A 156 0.37 5.03 -3.89
CA LEU A 156 -0.37 5.87 -4.83
C LEU A 156 0.55 6.41 -5.91
N ARG A 157 1.72 6.87 -5.49
CA ARG A 157 2.79 7.30 -6.39
C ARG A 157 3.17 6.18 -7.35
N GLU A 158 3.46 4.99 -6.83
CA GLU A 158 3.91 3.88 -7.67
C GLU A 158 2.78 3.39 -8.59
N PHE A 159 1.55 3.28 -8.10
CA PHE A 159 0.37 2.94 -8.89
C PHE A 159 0.18 3.90 -10.08
N TYR A 160 0.28 5.20 -9.84
CA TYR A 160 0.16 6.22 -10.88
C TYR A 160 1.25 6.06 -11.96
N PHE A 161 2.52 6.01 -11.57
CA PHE A 161 3.62 5.94 -12.52
C PHE A 161 3.67 4.60 -13.26
N PHE A 162 3.43 3.50 -12.56
CA PHE A 162 3.40 2.15 -13.13
C PHE A 162 2.28 2.01 -14.17
N ASN A 163 1.14 2.68 -13.97
CA ASN A 163 0.03 2.64 -14.92
C ASN A 163 0.11 3.71 -16.02
N ARG A 164 0.88 4.77 -15.84
CA ARG A 164 1.00 5.82 -16.85
C ARG A 164 1.72 5.38 -18.12
N MET A 165 2.58 4.37 -18.07
CA MET A 165 3.33 4.00 -19.27
C MET A 165 2.43 3.45 -20.37
N GLU A 166 2.65 3.92 -21.58
CA GLU A 166 1.96 3.43 -22.78
C GLU A 166 2.68 2.20 -23.33
N ILE A 167 1.90 1.24 -23.81
CA ILE A 167 2.41 0.03 -24.43
C ILE A 167 2.36 0.21 -25.94
N ASN A 168 3.50 0.04 -26.63
CA ASN A 168 3.53 0.04 -28.08
C ASN A 168 2.97 -1.27 -28.64
N LEU A 169 1.69 -1.26 -29.01
CA LEU A 169 1.00 -2.44 -29.52
C LEU A 169 1.53 -2.92 -30.87
N ASN A 170 2.09 -2.02 -31.70
CA ASN A 170 2.60 -2.42 -33.02
C ASN A 170 3.85 -3.29 -32.89
N GLU A 171 4.63 -3.07 -31.83
CA GLU A 171 5.82 -3.86 -31.52
C GLU A 171 5.47 -5.21 -30.88
N LEU A 172 4.51 -5.21 -29.95
CA LEU A 172 4.14 -6.43 -29.20
C LEU A 172 3.17 -7.35 -29.94
N LEU A 173 2.38 -6.83 -30.87
CA LEU A 173 1.41 -7.59 -31.66
C LEU A 173 1.59 -7.26 -33.16
N PRO A 174 2.70 -7.70 -33.79
CA PRO A 174 3.04 -7.31 -35.16
C PRO A 174 1.96 -7.69 -36.19
N TYR A 175 1.27 -8.82 -35.97
CA TYR A 175 0.21 -9.32 -36.86
C TYR A 175 -1.20 -8.80 -36.55
N ARG A 176 -1.34 -7.87 -35.59
CA ARG A 176 -2.66 -7.30 -35.20
C ARG A 176 -3.39 -6.70 -36.40
N LYS A 177 -2.67 -6.01 -37.28
CA LYS A 177 -3.26 -5.33 -38.44
C LYS A 177 -3.84 -6.32 -39.46
N GLU A 178 -3.24 -7.51 -39.56
CA GLU A 178 -3.66 -8.57 -40.48
C GLU A 178 -4.79 -9.42 -39.89
N LEU A 179 -4.72 -9.73 -38.59
CA LEU A 179 -5.70 -10.58 -37.90
C LEU A 179 -6.92 -9.82 -37.39
N GLY A 180 -6.87 -8.48 -37.34
CA GLY A 180 -7.95 -7.63 -36.80
C GLY A 180 -8.25 -7.86 -35.31
N PHE A 181 -7.46 -8.68 -34.62
CA PHE A 181 -7.71 -9.14 -33.25
C PHE A 181 -6.72 -8.51 -32.26
N ILE A 182 -7.24 -8.08 -31.11
CA ILE A 182 -6.45 -7.60 -29.97
C ILE A 182 -6.89 -8.41 -28.76
N PRO A 183 -5.99 -9.15 -28.09
CA PRO A 183 -6.38 -9.87 -26.87
C PRO A 183 -6.84 -8.92 -25.78
N LEU A 184 -7.85 -9.32 -25.01
CA LEU A 184 -8.52 -8.50 -23.99
C LEU A 184 -7.55 -7.82 -23.00
N PRO A 185 -6.48 -8.48 -22.48
CA PRO A 185 -5.52 -7.82 -21.59
C PRO A 185 -4.84 -6.60 -22.23
N PHE A 186 -4.53 -6.66 -23.53
CA PHE A 186 -3.95 -5.53 -24.26
C PHE A 186 -4.97 -4.42 -24.47
N GLN A 187 -6.26 -4.75 -24.66
CA GLN A 187 -7.33 -3.75 -24.75
C GLN A 187 -7.47 -2.97 -23.44
N VAL A 188 -7.42 -3.65 -22.28
CA VAL A 188 -7.47 -3.00 -20.96
C VAL A 188 -6.36 -1.97 -20.78
N MET A 189 -5.15 -2.28 -21.26
CA MET A 189 -4.01 -1.36 -21.16
C MET A 189 -4.15 -0.09 -22.01
N GLN A 190 -5.00 -0.11 -23.04
CA GLN A 190 -5.29 1.04 -23.92
C GLN A 190 -6.44 1.91 -23.42
N LEU A 191 -7.19 1.46 -22.40
CA LEU A 191 -8.31 2.22 -21.86
C LEU A 191 -7.83 3.53 -21.21
N PRO A 192 -8.67 4.58 -21.21
CA PRO A 192 -8.43 5.78 -20.42
C PRO A 192 -8.16 5.41 -18.95
N GLY A 193 -7.30 6.18 -18.29
CA GLY A 193 -6.81 5.85 -16.94
C GLY A 193 -7.92 5.58 -15.92
N PHE A 194 -9.02 6.35 -15.97
CA PHE A 194 -10.18 6.15 -15.10
C PHE A 194 -10.89 4.82 -15.36
N THR A 195 -11.24 4.53 -16.62
CA THR A 195 -11.89 3.27 -17.00
C THR A 195 -11.02 2.06 -16.67
N ARG A 196 -9.71 2.18 -16.89
CA ARG A 196 -8.75 1.13 -16.53
C ARG A 196 -8.70 0.88 -15.02
N ALA A 197 -8.75 1.95 -14.20
CA ALA A 197 -8.84 1.82 -12.75
C ALA A 197 -10.15 1.14 -12.31
N LEU A 198 -11.27 1.39 -12.99
CA LEU A 198 -12.53 0.68 -12.74
C LEU A 198 -12.40 -0.82 -13.03
N VAL A 199 -11.74 -1.19 -14.14
CA VAL A 199 -11.47 -2.61 -14.46
C VAL A 199 -10.61 -3.25 -13.36
N TYR A 200 -9.58 -2.56 -12.88
CA TYR A 200 -8.78 -3.05 -11.75
C TYR A 200 -9.60 -3.18 -10.47
N GLY A 201 -10.51 -2.24 -10.20
CA GLY A 201 -11.46 -2.29 -9.09
C GLY A 201 -12.42 -3.48 -9.18
N ALA A 202 -12.89 -3.81 -10.39
CA ALA A 202 -13.70 -5.00 -10.60
C ALA A 202 -12.89 -6.30 -10.35
N LEU A 203 -11.64 -6.34 -10.80
CA LEU A 203 -10.72 -7.45 -10.57
C LEU A 203 -10.24 -7.57 -9.11
N LEU A 204 -10.35 -6.49 -8.32
CA LEU A 204 -10.05 -6.51 -6.89
C LEU A 204 -10.98 -7.47 -6.14
N VAL A 205 -12.25 -7.59 -6.52
CA VAL A 205 -13.23 -8.46 -5.85
C VAL A 205 -12.80 -9.94 -5.89
N PRO A 206 -12.59 -10.58 -7.05
CA PRO A 206 -12.12 -11.95 -7.09
C PRO A 206 -10.71 -12.10 -6.47
N PHE A 207 -9.88 -11.07 -6.54
CA PHE A 207 -8.56 -11.08 -5.90
C PHE A 207 -8.65 -11.11 -4.37
N VAL A 208 -9.53 -10.32 -3.76
CA VAL A 208 -9.81 -10.36 -2.31
C VAL A 208 -10.47 -11.68 -1.93
N ALA A 209 -11.40 -12.19 -2.74
CA ALA A 209 -12.01 -13.49 -2.52
C ALA A 209 -10.97 -14.61 -2.46
N LEU A 210 -9.94 -14.57 -3.32
CA LEU A 210 -8.82 -15.51 -3.27
C LEU A 210 -8.07 -15.45 -1.92
N HIS A 211 -7.83 -14.25 -1.37
CA HIS A 211 -7.19 -14.11 -0.06
C HIS A 211 -8.05 -14.69 1.05
N VAL A 212 -9.37 -14.44 1.01
CA VAL A 212 -10.33 -15.01 1.97
C VAL A 212 -10.33 -16.53 1.90
N LEU A 213 -10.32 -17.11 0.69
CA LEU A 213 -10.25 -18.57 0.51
C LEU A 213 -8.92 -19.16 1.04
N LEU A 214 -7.79 -18.48 0.82
CA LEU A 214 -6.50 -18.91 1.36
C LEU A 214 -6.49 -18.85 2.89
N ALA A 215 -7.00 -17.77 3.48
CA ALA A 215 -7.12 -17.62 4.92
C ALA A 215 -8.07 -18.67 5.53
N TYR A 216 -9.18 -18.97 4.84
CA TYR A 216 -10.10 -20.04 5.21
C TYR A 216 -9.44 -21.41 5.20
N GLY A 217 -8.62 -21.69 4.17
CA GLY A 217 -7.78 -22.90 4.13
C GLY A 217 -6.79 -23.02 5.30
N CYS A 218 -6.40 -21.90 5.89
CA CYS A 218 -5.58 -21.81 7.11
C CYS A 218 -6.40 -21.82 8.42
N GLY A 219 -7.72 -22.08 8.35
CA GLY A 219 -8.60 -22.21 9.51
C GLY A 219 -9.24 -20.90 10.01
N GLN A 220 -9.16 -19.81 9.25
CA GLN A 220 -9.93 -18.60 9.58
C GLN A 220 -11.39 -18.71 9.09
N ASP A 221 -12.29 -17.93 9.69
CA ASP A 221 -13.68 -17.84 9.21
C ASP A 221 -13.76 -17.20 7.81
N ILE A 222 -14.81 -17.52 7.04
CA ILE A 222 -15.03 -16.93 5.70
C ILE A 222 -15.21 -15.41 5.78
N ASP A 223 -15.76 -14.90 6.89
CA ASP A 223 -15.94 -13.48 7.17
C ASP A 223 -14.77 -12.87 7.98
N ALA A 224 -13.62 -13.55 8.05
CA ALA A 224 -12.46 -13.10 8.83
C ALA A 224 -11.99 -11.69 8.45
N LEU A 225 -12.07 -11.30 7.18
CA LEU A 225 -11.72 -9.94 6.77
C LEU A 225 -12.60 -8.90 7.46
N ILE A 226 -13.92 -9.14 7.52
CA ILE A 226 -14.87 -8.24 8.18
C ILE A 226 -14.62 -8.25 9.68
N LYS A 227 -14.53 -9.44 10.29
CA LYS A 227 -14.30 -9.61 11.73
C LYS A 227 -12.96 -9.03 12.19
N ALA A 228 -11.93 -9.03 11.36
CA ALA A 228 -10.64 -8.42 11.67
C ALA A 228 -10.79 -6.94 12.03
N PHE A 229 -11.67 -6.21 11.33
CA PHE A 229 -11.94 -4.80 11.57
C PHE A 229 -13.08 -4.55 12.58
N THR A 230 -14.17 -5.34 12.55
CA THR A 230 -15.38 -5.07 13.35
C THR A 230 -15.35 -5.67 14.77
N HIS A 231 -14.56 -6.73 14.99
CA HIS A 231 -14.39 -7.34 16.32
C HIS A 231 -13.13 -6.83 17.05
N SER A 232 -12.56 -5.72 16.58
CA SER A 232 -11.53 -4.93 17.27
C SER A 232 -12.08 -4.31 18.56
N HIS A 233 -11.23 -3.92 19.51
CA HIS A 233 -11.65 -3.19 20.72
C HIS A 233 -11.18 -1.74 20.58
N GLY A 234 -11.99 -0.76 21.00
CA GLY A 234 -11.59 0.66 20.98
C GLY A 234 -11.77 1.39 19.64
N PHE A 235 -12.72 0.94 18.80
CA PHE A 235 -12.97 1.52 17.49
C PHE A 235 -14.36 2.15 17.37
N ILE A 236 -14.47 3.25 16.60
CA ILE A 236 -15.72 4.00 16.38
C ILE A 236 -16.86 3.11 15.85
N PHE A 237 -16.56 2.09 15.02
CA PHE A 237 -17.54 1.13 14.52
C PHE A 237 -17.34 -0.29 15.05
N SER A 238 -16.62 -0.47 16.17
CA SER A 238 -16.56 -1.79 16.81
C SER A 238 -17.94 -2.17 17.35
N LEU A 239 -18.30 -3.43 17.19
CA LEU A 239 -19.50 -4.01 17.81
C LEU A 239 -19.32 -4.29 19.32
N LYS A 240 -18.11 -4.08 19.86
CA LYS A 240 -17.74 -4.39 21.26
C LYS A 240 -17.40 -3.13 22.08
N ASN A 241 -17.97 -1.98 21.72
CA ASN A 241 -17.92 -0.78 22.57
C ASN A 241 -18.88 -0.88 23.75
#